data_AF-A0A972GB78-F1
#
_entry.id   AF-A0A972GB78-F1
#
_cell.length_a   1.000
_cell.length_b   1.000
_cell.length_c   1.000
_cell.angle_alpha   90.00
_cell.angle_beta   90.00
_cell.angle_gamma   90.00
#
_symmetry.space_group_name_H-M   'P 1'
#
loop_
_entity.id
_entity.type
_entity.pdbx_description
1 polymer ?
#
loop_
_entity_poly.entity_id
_entity_poly.type
_entity_poly.pdbx_seq_one_letter_code
_entity_poly.pdbx_strand_id
1 'polypeptide(L)'
;MSTTKERANSQSEGTLSMPISPEKEKALAAAMGQIDRKYGKGSIMKMGDADSRLNIEVVPTGAIALDIALGVGGLPRGRVIEIFGPYSSGKTTLAQHIMAEAQKLGGIAAFIDAEHAFDPIYAKRCGVDTENLLLSQPDFGEQGLEICETLVRSNAVDVIVIDSVAALVPRAEIEGDMGDSLPGLQARLMSQALRKLSGAINKSRTVVIFLNQIRMKIGVMFGSPETTTGGEALKFYSSVRMDIRRIETLKSGQETIGSRSRVKVIKNKVAPPFRQAEFDIMNNEGISRAGNLLDVAVEMEVIRKSGAWFYLGEDRLGQGRENAKQFLRENPALADEIERLIRAQKLDREPANEAKTENENNNGEGLFEE
;
A
#
# COMPACT_ATOMS: atom_id res chain seq x y z
N MET A 1 -69.50 -11.00 -1.21
CA MET A 1 -69.00 -9.61 -1.15
C MET A 1 -68.15 -9.46 0.10
N SER A 2 -66.83 -9.54 -0.05
CA SER A 2 -65.87 -9.18 1.00
C SER A 2 -64.58 -8.73 0.31
N THR A 3 -64.28 -7.44 0.48
CA THR A 3 -63.15 -6.70 -0.08
C THR A 3 -61.88 -7.02 0.71
N THR A 4 -60.85 -7.55 0.05
CA THR A 4 -59.51 -7.68 0.63
C THR A 4 -58.57 -6.68 -0.06
N LYS A 5 -58.08 -5.73 0.74
CA LYS A 5 -57.13 -4.67 0.39
C LYS A 5 -55.81 -5.23 -0.14
N GLU A 6 -55.42 -4.81 -1.35
CA GLU A 6 -54.05 -4.81 -1.82
C GLU A 6 -53.19 -3.86 -0.97
N ARG A 7 -52.07 -4.35 -0.45
CA ARG A 7 -51.01 -3.52 0.12
C ARG A 7 -50.08 -3.12 -1.02
N ALA A 8 -50.12 -1.84 -1.39
CA ALA A 8 -49.20 -1.22 -2.31
C ALA A 8 -47.76 -1.26 -1.78
N ASN A 9 -46.86 -1.68 -2.66
CA ASN A 9 -45.43 -1.79 -2.46
C ASN A 9 -44.81 -0.38 -2.39
N SER A 10 -44.10 -0.06 -1.31
CA SER A 10 -43.45 1.23 -1.10
C SER A 10 -42.20 1.36 -1.98
N GLN A 11 -42.17 2.47 -2.70
CA GLN A 11 -41.13 2.92 -3.63
C GLN A 11 -39.73 2.98 -2.99
N SER A 12 -38.72 2.56 -3.77
CA SER A 12 -37.32 2.89 -3.55
C SER A 12 -37.02 4.27 -4.15
N GLU A 13 -36.95 5.30 -3.30
CA GLU A 13 -36.53 6.64 -3.70
C GLU A 13 -35.01 6.67 -3.99
N GLY A 14 -34.66 6.72 -5.28
CA GLY A 14 -33.36 7.21 -5.73
C GLY A 14 -33.28 8.72 -5.49
N THR A 15 -32.17 9.18 -4.92
CA THR A 15 -31.95 10.56 -4.49
C THR A 15 -31.97 11.52 -5.68
N LEU A 16 -33.04 12.30 -5.83
CA LEU A 16 -33.13 13.41 -6.77
C LEU A 16 -32.32 14.61 -6.24
N SER A 17 -31.20 14.96 -6.88
CA SER A 17 -30.47 16.20 -6.57
C SER A 17 -31.26 17.40 -7.09
N MET A 18 -31.87 18.18 -6.20
CA MET A 18 -32.50 19.45 -6.59
C MET A 18 -31.44 20.48 -7.04
N PRO A 19 -31.67 21.26 -8.10
CA PRO A 19 -30.76 22.32 -8.53
C PRO A 19 -30.62 23.41 -7.45
N ILE A 20 -29.39 23.89 -7.26
CA ILE A 20 -29.08 24.97 -6.32
C ILE A 20 -29.68 26.28 -6.86
N SER A 21 -30.31 27.09 -6.00
CA SER A 21 -30.87 28.38 -6.45
C SER A 21 -29.75 29.37 -6.87
N PRO A 22 -29.97 30.25 -7.86
CA PRO A 22 -28.95 31.19 -8.33
C PRO A 22 -28.35 32.09 -7.23
N GLU A 23 -29.18 32.46 -6.24
CA GLU A 23 -28.74 33.23 -5.08
C GLU A 23 -27.79 32.43 -4.18
N LYS A 24 -28.07 31.14 -3.98
CA LYS A 24 -27.18 30.23 -3.24
C LYS A 24 -25.87 30.01 -3.98
N GLU A 25 -25.90 29.90 -5.31
CA GLU A 25 -24.67 29.77 -6.11
C GLU A 25 -23.78 31.01 -6.01
N LYS A 26 -24.37 32.21 -6.10
CA LYS A 26 -23.63 33.47 -5.95
C LYS A 26 -23.03 33.63 -4.55
N ALA A 27 -23.80 33.30 -3.50
CA ALA A 27 -23.32 33.32 -2.13
C ALA A 27 -22.19 32.30 -1.90
N LEU A 28 -22.34 31.09 -2.46
CA LEU A 28 -21.33 30.04 -2.42
C LEU A 28 -20.03 30.46 -3.12
N ALA A 29 -20.12 31.01 -4.33
CA ALA A 29 -18.96 31.50 -5.07
C ALA A 29 -18.22 32.62 -4.33
N ALA A 30 -18.96 33.55 -3.72
CA ALA A 30 -18.37 34.61 -2.89
C ALA A 30 -17.65 34.04 -1.66
N ALA A 31 -18.26 33.08 -0.96
CA ALA A 31 -17.66 32.41 0.19
C ALA A 31 -16.40 31.62 -0.23
N MET A 32 -16.45 30.86 -1.32
CA MET A 32 -15.29 30.15 -1.87
C MET A 32 -14.16 31.11 -2.23
N GLY A 33 -14.47 32.24 -2.87
CA GLY A 33 -13.48 33.27 -3.20
C GLY A 33 -12.86 33.95 -1.96
N GLN A 34 -13.62 34.12 -0.88
CA GLN A 34 -13.08 34.59 0.41
C GLN A 34 -12.14 33.57 1.04
N ILE A 35 -12.51 32.29 1.01
CA ILE A 35 -11.69 31.19 1.53
C ILE A 35 -10.37 31.11 0.77
N ASP A 36 -10.40 31.14 -0.58
CA ASP A 36 -9.19 31.12 -1.41
C ASP A 36 -8.28 32.33 -1.16
N ARG A 37 -8.83 33.54 -0.99
CA ARG A 37 -8.02 34.73 -0.67
C ARG A 37 -7.38 34.64 0.71
N LYS A 38 -8.08 34.07 1.69
CA LYS A 38 -7.63 34.02 3.08
C LYS A 38 -6.66 32.87 3.36
N TYR A 39 -6.85 31.73 2.69
CA TYR A 39 -6.12 30.48 2.97
C TYR A 39 -5.30 29.95 1.79
N GLY A 40 -5.28 30.67 0.66
CA GLY A 40 -4.55 30.32 -0.55
C GLY A 40 -5.43 29.59 -1.57
N LYS A 41 -5.05 29.72 -2.86
CA LYS A 41 -5.74 29.06 -3.97
C LYS A 41 -5.81 27.54 -3.75
N GLY A 42 -7.02 26.99 -3.83
CA GLY A 42 -7.25 25.55 -3.69
C GLY A 42 -7.46 25.08 -2.27
N SER A 43 -7.73 26.01 -1.35
CA SER A 43 -8.17 25.70 0.01
C SER A 43 -9.61 25.18 0.05
N ILE A 44 -10.40 25.45 -0.99
CA ILE A 44 -11.72 24.85 -1.22
C ILE A 44 -11.96 24.67 -2.73
N MET A 45 -12.47 23.52 -3.15
CA MET A 45 -12.77 23.20 -4.55
C MET A 45 -14.00 22.31 -4.63
N LYS A 46 -14.72 22.33 -5.76
CA LYS A 46 -15.75 21.32 -6.03
C LYS A 46 -15.06 19.99 -6.39
N MET A 47 -15.60 18.88 -5.89
CA MET A 47 -15.00 17.56 -6.09
C MET A 47 -14.91 17.16 -7.57
N GLY A 48 -15.93 17.49 -8.39
CA GLY A 48 -15.92 17.20 -9.83
C GLY A 48 -15.01 18.10 -10.67
N ASP A 49 -14.61 19.27 -10.15
CA ASP A 49 -13.61 20.12 -10.82
C ASP A 49 -12.17 19.62 -10.53
N ALA A 50 -12.01 18.66 -9.61
CA ALA A 50 -10.74 18.08 -9.20
C ALA A 50 -10.36 16.80 -9.98
N ASP A 51 -11.08 16.46 -11.05
CA ASP A 51 -10.88 15.23 -11.83
C ASP A 51 -9.44 15.05 -12.35
N SER A 52 -8.70 16.13 -12.59
CA SER A 52 -7.27 16.05 -12.97
C SER A 52 -6.33 15.62 -11.83
N ARG A 53 -6.78 15.59 -10.57
CA ARG A 53 -6.02 15.16 -9.38
C ARG A 53 -6.48 13.81 -8.81
N LEU A 54 -7.48 13.16 -9.43
CA LEU A 54 -8.01 11.87 -8.97
C LEU A 54 -7.15 10.67 -9.40
N ASN A 55 -6.19 10.86 -10.30
CA ASN A 55 -5.12 9.88 -10.49
C ASN A 55 -4.19 9.94 -9.28
N ILE A 56 -4.39 8.99 -8.36
CA ILE A 56 -3.54 8.82 -7.19
C ILE A 56 -2.17 8.40 -7.70
N GLU A 57 -1.21 9.31 -7.64
CA GLU A 57 0.18 8.98 -7.93
C GLU A 57 0.70 7.99 -6.89
N VAL A 58 1.45 7.00 -7.36
CA VAL A 58 1.94 5.91 -6.51
C VAL A 58 3.45 5.70 -6.66
N VAL A 59 4.04 5.06 -5.65
CA VAL A 59 5.37 4.44 -5.72
C VAL A 59 5.18 2.92 -5.76
N PRO A 60 5.68 2.22 -6.80
CA PRO A 60 5.60 0.76 -6.86
C PRO A 60 6.26 0.09 -5.66
N THR A 61 5.78 -1.08 -5.26
CA THR A 61 6.32 -1.78 -4.08
C THR A 61 7.53 -2.67 -4.37
N GLY A 62 7.83 -2.88 -5.65
CA GLY A 62 8.80 -3.89 -6.10
C GLY A 62 8.24 -5.32 -6.09
N ALA A 63 6.97 -5.50 -5.69
CA ALA A 63 6.23 -6.74 -5.75
C ALA A 63 4.90 -6.53 -6.48
N ILE A 64 4.80 -6.98 -7.74
CA ILE A 64 3.60 -6.80 -8.57
C ILE A 64 2.33 -7.39 -7.92
N ALA A 65 2.44 -8.50 -7.20
CA ALA A 65 1.30 -9.04 -6.46
C ALA A 65 0.78 -8.05 -5.40
N LEU A 66 1.69 -7.34 -4.72
CA LEU A 66 1.32 -6.35 -3.71
C LEU A 66 0.77 -5.07 -4.36
N ASP A 67 1.32 -4.63 -5.48
CA ASP A 67 0.79 -3.50 -6.25
C ASP A 67 -0.67 -3.74 -6.68
N ILE A 68 -0.99 -4.97 -7.12
CA ILE A 68 -2.36 -5.39 -7.45
C ILE A 68 -3.24 -5.47 -6.20
N ALA A 69 -2.73 -6.02 -5.10
CA ALA A 69 -3.46 -6.11 -3.84
C ALA A 69 -3.76 -4.72 -3.25
N LEU A 70 -2.89 -3.73 -3.48
CA LEU A 70 -3.12 -2.34 -3.10
C LEU A 70 -4.19 -1.66 -3.96
N GLY A 71 -4.46 -2.18 -5.17
CA GLY A 71 -5.56 -1.77 -6.05
C GLY A 71 -5.30 -0.49 -6.85
N VAL A 72 -4.32 0.32 -6.44
CA VAL A 72 -3.89 1.54 -7.15
C VAL A 72 -2.51 1.38 -7.80
N GLY A 73 -1.94 0.17 -7.77
CA GLY A 73 -0.66 -0.14 -8.43
C GLY A 73 0.59 0.21 -7.62
N GLY A 74 0.46 0.62 -6.36
CA GLY A 74 1.58 0.93 -5.47
C GLY A 74 1.14 1.69 -4.22
N LEU A 75 2.11 2.29 -3.50
CA LEU A 75 1.85 3.11 -2.32
C LEU A 75 1.46 4.54 -2.71
N PRO A 76 0.33 5.08 -2.22
CA PRO A 76 -0.13 6.41 -2.59
C PRO A 76 0.81 7.50 -2.06
N ARG A 77 1.25 8.38 -2.95
CA ARG A 77 2.06 9.57 -2.64
C ARG A 77 1.35 10.52 -1.68
N GLY A 78 2.14 11.18 -0.84
CA GLY A 78 1.64 12.13 0.15
C GLY A 78 0.81 11.48 1.26
N ARG A 79 1.11 10.22 1.62
CA ARG A 79 0.39 9.47 2.66
C ARG A 79 1.35 8.79 3.64
N VAL A 80 0.82 8.55 4.84
CA VAL A 80 1.44 7.71 5.87
C VAL A 80 1.07 6.26 5.61
N ILE A 81 2.06 5.37 5.66
CA ILE A 81 1.95 3.93 5.45
C ILE A 81 2.54 3.23 6.69
N GLU A 82 1.88 2.20 7.20
CA GLU A 82 2.43 1.34 8.26
C GLU A 82 2.64 -0.07 7.73
N ILE A 83 3.87 -0.59 7.84
CA ILE A 83 4.20 -1.99 7.58
C ILE A 83 4.58 -2.62 8.91
N PHE A 84 3.80 -3.59 9.36
CA PHE A 84 4.03 -4.25 10.64
C PHE A 84 3.99 -5.77 10.50
N GLY A 85 4.58 -6.46 11.46
CA GLY A 85 4.72 -7.91 11.40
C GLY A 85 5.75 -8.45 12.38
N PRO A 86 5.83 -9.79 12.52
CA PRO A 86 6.82 -10.45 13.37
C PRO A 86 8.26 -10.09 13.00
N TYR A 87 9.22 -10.42 13.87
CA TYR A 87 10.63 -10.37 13.51
C TYR A 87 10.93 -11.27 12.30
N SER A 88 11.89 -10.88 11.47
CA SER A 88 12.26 -11.59 10.22
C SER A 88 11.13 -11.84 9.23
N SER A 89 10.02 -11.08 9.28
CA SER A 89 8.93 -11.23 8.31
C SER A 89 9.19 -10.57 6.95
N GLY A 90 10.25 -9.74 6.84
CA GLY A 90 10.61 -9.03 5.61
C GLY A 90 10.16 -7.57 5.55
N LYS A 91 9.81 -6.94 6.68
CA LYS A 91 9.42 -5.52 6.77
C LYS A 91 10.45 -4.58 6.14
N THR A 92 11.69 -4.65 6.62
CA THR A 92 12.80 -3.81 6.13
C THR A 92 13.14 -4.15 4.69
N THR A 93 13.12 -5.43 4.29
CA THR A 93 13.30 -5.84 2.90
C THR A 93 12.25 -5.21 1.97
N LEU A 94 10.97 -5.28 2.32
CA LEU A 94 9.90 -4.65 1.54
C LEU A 94 10.10 -3.14 1.44
N ALA A 95 10.49 -2.48 2.53
CA ALA A 95 10.79 -1.05 2.53
C ALA A 95 11.98 -0.70 1.62
N GLN A 96 13.03 -1.52 1.61
CA GLN A 96 14.18 -1.35 0.71
C GLN A 96 13.77 -1.49 -0.76
N HIS A 97 12.91 -2.45 -1.11
CA HIS A 97 12.38 -2.53 -2.48
C HIS A 97 11.55 -1.30 -2.88
N ILE A 98 10.71 -0.79 -1.97
CA ILE A 98 9.95 0.45 -2.23
C ILE A 98 10.90 1.65 -2.44
N MET A 99 11.96 1.78 -1.63
CA MET A 99 12.96 2.83 -1.83
C MET A 99 13.70 2.67 -3.17
N ALA A 100 14.08 1.44 -3.53
CA ALA A 100 14.70 1.15 -4.82
C ALA A 100 13.80 1.53 -6.00
N GLU A 101 12.50 1.22 -5.93
CA GLU A 101 11.53 1.63 -6.96
C GLU A 101 11.37 3.16 -7.01
N ALA A 102 11.36 3.86 -5.88
CA ALA A 102 11.35 5.31 -5.86
C ALA A 102 12.58 5.92 -6.53
N GLN A 103 13.77 5.38 -6.25
CA GLN A 103 15.03 5.81 -6.87
C GLN A 103 15.07 5.53 -8.37
N LYS A 104 14.56 4.38 -8.83
CA LYS A 104 14.42 4.06 -10.26
C LYS A 104 13.54 5.05 -11.01
N LEU A 105 12.54 5.62 -10.33
CA LEU A 105 11.69 6.69 -10.86
C LEU A 105 12.35 8.08 -10.80
N GLY A 106 13.64 8.16 -10.44
CA GLY A 106 14.39 9.41 -10.30
C GLY A 106 14.12 10.16 -8.99
N GLY A 107 13.44 9.53 -8.03
CA GLY A 107 13.12 10.11 -6.73
C GLY A 107 14.20 9.96 -5.68
N ILE A 108 14.08 10.73 -4.60
CA ILE A 108 15.01 10.68 -3.45
C ILE A 108 14.41 9.83 -2.33
N ALA A 109 15.20 8.88 -1.80
CA ALA A 109 14.83 8.05 -0.67
C ALA A 109 15.61 8.44 0.59
N ALA A 110 14.95 8.36 1.75
CA ALA A 110 15.57 8.51 3.06
C ALA A 110 15.21 7.37 3.99
N PHE A 111 16.15 6.99 4.84
CA PHE A 111 16.01 5.93 5.84
C PHE A 111 16.42 6.46 7.22
N ILE A 112 15.48 6.44 8.16
CA ILE A 112 15.69 6.78 9.56
C ILE A 112 15.81 5.47 10.34
N ASP A 113 17.04 5.06 10.59
CA ASP A 113 17.42 3.81 11.26
C ASP A 113 17.50 4.04 12.77
N ALA A 114 16.34 4.01 13.43
CA ALA A 114 16.24 4.04 14.89
C ALA A 114 16.61 2.68 15.53
N GLU A 115 16.56 1.56 14.79
CA GLU A 115 17.00 0.25 15.27
C GLU A 115 18.54 0.05 15.20
N HIS A 116 19.28 0.98 14.57
CA HIS A 116 20.72 0.89 14.33
C HIS A 116 21.14 -0.44 13.68
N ALA A 117 20.31 -0.95 12.77
CA ALA A 117 20.43 -2.28 12.18
C ALA A 117 20.47 -2.27 10.65
N PHE A 118 20.63 -1.10 10.02
CA PHE A 118 20.66 -0.99 8.57
C PHE A 118 21.91 -1.65 7.96
N ASP A 119 21.69 -2.61 7.06
CA ASP A 119 22.75 -3.25 6.26
C ASP A 119 22.79 -2.65 4.83
N PRO A 120 23.80 -1.82 4.51
CA PRO A 120 23.93 -1.22 3.18
C PRO A 120 24.26 -2.26 2.10
N ILE A 121 24.94 -3.36 2.42
CA ILE A 121 25.28 -4.41 1.45
C ILE A 121 24.01 -5.12 1.02
N TYR A 122 23.14 -5.48 1.97
CA TYR A 122 21.87 -6.09 1.66
C TYR A 122 20.91 -5.11 0.95
N ALA A 123 20.86 -3.85 1.37
CA ALA A 123 20.07 -2.83 0.69
C ALA A 123 20.47 -2.67 -0.79
N LYS A 124 21.77 -2.67 -1.09
CA LYS A 124 22.27 -2.64 -2.48
C LYS A 124 21.84 -3.86 -3.29
N ARG A 125 21.77 -5.05 -2.67
CA ARG A 125 21.23 -6.27 -3.31
C ARG A 125 19.74 -6.17 -3.61
N CYS A 126 18.97 -5.48 -2.77
CA CYS A 126 17.57 -5.13 -3.05
C CYS A 126 17.40 -4.05 -4.12
N GLY A 127 18.49 -3.49 -4.65
CA GLY A 127 18.49 -2.49 -5.71
C GLY A 127 18.45 -1.04 -5.20
N VAL A 128 18.65 -0.81 -3.91
CA VAL A 128 18.78 0.55 -3.36
C VAL A 128 20.10 1.15 -3.84
N ASP A 129 20.04 2.36 -4.37
CA ASP A 129 21.22 3.19 -4.59
C ASP A 129 21.66 3.76 -3.24
N THR A 130 22.59 3.07 -2.59
CA THR A 130 23.11 3.43 -1.27
C THR A 130 24.02 4.65 -1.28
N GLU A 131 24.55 5.05 -2.45
CA GLU A 131 25.42 6.23 -2.55
C GLU A 131 24.59 7.51 -2.45
N ASN A 132 23.36 7.48 -2.98
CA ASN A 132 22.41 8.59 -2.97
C ASN A 132 21.29 8.44 -1.91
N LEU A 133 21.38 7.43 -1.03
CA LEU A 133 20.41 7.23 0.05
C LEU A 133 20.69 8.18 1.23
N LEU A 134 19.69 8.94 1.66
CA LEU A 134 19.80 9.73 2.88
C LEU A 134 19.61 8.83 4.11
N LEU A 135 20.67 8.58 4.87
CA LEU A 135 20.62 7.77 6.09
C LEU A 135 20.73 8.64 7.34
N SER A 136 19.86 8.40 8.32
CA SER A 136 19.91 9.04 9.63
C SER A 136 19.79 7.99 10.73
N GLN A 137 20.65 8.07 11.74
CA GLN A 137 20.62 7.25 12.94
C GLN A 137 20.37 8.15 14.15
N PRO A 138 19.10 8.39 14.54
CA PRO A 138 18.79 9.30 15.62
C PRO A 138 19.10 8.68 16.99
N ASP A 139 19.51 9.52 17.93
CA ASP A 139 19.75 9.18 19.34
C ASP A 139 18.44 8.96 20.11
N PHE A 140 17.36 9.67 19.76
CA PHE A 140 16.06 9.58 20.42
C PHE A 140 14.88 9.83 19.45
N GLY A 141 13.69 9.43 19.87
CA GLY A 141 12.48 9.40 19.04
C GLY A 141 12.05 10.77 18.52
N GLU A 142 12.13 11.82 19.34
CA GLU A 142 11.83 13.19 18.92
C GLU A 142 12.74 13.63 17.76
N GLN A 143 14.05 13.39 17.86
CA GLN A 143 15.03 13.75 16.83
C GLN A 143 14.72 13.04 15.51
N GLY A 144 14.44 11.73 15.54
CA GLY A 144 14.07 10.99 14.34
C GLY A 144 12.82 11.54 13.65
N LEU A 145 11.81 11.93 14.43
CA LEU A 145 10.57 12.51 13.92
C LEU A 145 10.74 13.96 13.41
N GLU A 146 11.62 14.75 14.03
CA GLU A 146 11.98 16.10 13.57
C GLU A 146 12.81 16.08 12.27
N ILE A 147 13.70 15.11 12.12
CA ILE A 147 14.42 14.85 10.87
C ILE A 147 13.42 14.49 9.77
N CYS A 148 12.50 13.57 10.05
CA CYS A 148 11.40 13.25 9.13
C CYS A 148 10.60 14.50 8.74
N GLU A 149 10.22 15.35 9.71
CA GLU A 149 9.48 16.59 9.42
C GLU A 149 10.26 17.52 8.50
N THR A 150 11.55 17.72 8.77
CA THR A 150 12.43 18.57 7.95
C THR A 150 12.52 18.05 6.51
N LEU A 151 12.74 16.75 6.35
CA LEU A 151 12.82 16.11 5.03
C LEU A 151 11.49 16.22 4.26
N VAL A 152 10.36 15.97 4.90
CA VAL A 152 9.02 16.15 4.30
C VAL A 152 8.82 17.60 3.87
N ARG A 153 9.17 18.58 4.72
CA ARG A 153 8.96 20.00 4.41
C ARG A 153 9.87 20.55 3.32
N SER A 154 10.98 19.87 3.03
CA SER A 154 11.84 20.21 1.90
C SER A 154 11.15 20.03 0.54
N ASN A 155 10.12 19.17 0.47
CA ASN A 155 9.47 18.71 -0.77
C ASN A 155 10.44 18.05 -1.78
N ALA A 156 11.65 17.68 -1.36
CA ALA A 156 12.65 17.05 -2.21
C ALA A 156 12.67 15.51 -2.10
N VAL A 157 12.11 14.95 -1.02
CA VAL A 157 12.16 13.52 -0.73
C VAL A 157 10.87 12.82 -1.14
N ASP A 158 10.98 11.74 -1.91
CA ASP A 158 9.85 10.96 -2.43
C ASP A 158 9.38 9.89 -1.44
N VAL A 159 10.33 9.22 -0.78
CA VAL A 159 10.05 8.15 0.19
C VAL A 159 10.92 8.31 1.42
N ILE A 160 10.29 8.26 2.60
CA ILE A 160 10.98 8.22 3.90
C ILE A 160 10.55 6.94 4.61
N VAL A 161 11.51 6.12 5.01
CA VAL A 161 11.29 4.93 5.86
C VAL A 161 11.78 5.23 7.27
N ILE A 162 11.00 4.85 8.27
CA ILE A 162 11.38 4.91 9.69
C ILE A 162 11.39 3.49 10.24
N ASP A 163 12.59 2.99 10.55
CA ASP A 163 12.82 1.64 11.08
C ASP A 163 13.39 1.73 12.51
N SER A 164 12.60 1.57 13.57
CA SER A 164 11.16 1.31 13.59
C SER A 164 10.47 2.14 14.66
N VAL A 165 9.13 2.19 14.63
CA VAL A 165 8.32 2.90 15.64
C VAL A 165 8.64 2.42 17.04
N ALA A 166 8.96 1.14 17.22
CA ALA A 166 9.28 0.59 18.53
C ALA A 166 10.59 1.16 19.09
N ALA A 167 11.52 1.57 18.23
CA ALA A 167 12.81 2.14 18.59
C ALA A 167 12.80 3.68 18.67
N LEU A 168 11.67 4.35 18.37
CA LEU A 168 11.50 5.77 18.63
C LEU A 168 11.28 6.01 20.13
N VAL A 169 12.33 5.82 20.92
CA VAL A 169 12.31 5.97 22.38
C VAL A 169 12.41 7.45 22.73
N PRO A 170 11.46 8.02 23.49
CA PRO A 170 11.51 9.42 23.90
C PRO A 170 12.77 9.75 24.69
N ARG A 171 13.31 10.96 24.53
CA ARG A 171 14.52 11.40 25.23
C ARG A 171 14.46 11.21 26.75
N ALA A 172 13.33 11.54 27.37
CA ALA A 172 13.14 11.40 28.81
C ALA A 172 13.17 9.93 29.30
N GLU A 173 12.89 8.96 28.42
CA GLU A 173 13.00 7.53 28.74
C GLU A 173 14.44 7.04 28.60
N ILE A 174 15.25 7.62 27.69
CA ILE A 174 16.68 7.33 27.54
C ILE A 174 17.52 7.93 28.67
N GLU A 175 17.19 9.14 29.11
CA GLU A 175 17.89 9.83 30.20
C GLU A 175 17.44 9.38 31.60
N GLY A 176 16.32 8.66 31.69
CA GLY A 176 15.77 8.13 32.94
C GLY A 176 16.46 6.84 33.40
N ASP A 177 16.18 6.44 34.63
CA ASP A 177 16.72 5.19 35.18
C ASP A 177 15.88 3.98 34.76
N MET A 178 16.54 2.82 34.65
CA MET A 178 15.85 1.57 34.30
C MET A 178 14.82 1.22 35.38
N GLY A 179 13.53 1.21 35.01
CA GLY A 179 12.42 0.97 35.93
C GLY A 179 11.56 2.20 36.19
N ASP A 180 11.96 3.38 35.71
CA ASP A 180 11.13 4.57 35.76
C ASP A 180 9.83 4.39 34.97
N SER A 181 8.72 4.77 35.61
CA SER A 181 7.38 4.63 35.03
C SER A 181 6.98 5.89 34.28
N LEU A 182 7.12 5.87 32.96
CA LEU A 182 6.69 6.94 32.05
C LEU A 182 5.56 6.45 31.10
N PRO A 183 4.38 6.13 31.63
CA PRO A 183 3.35 5.42 30.87
C PRO A 183 2.84 6.26 29.68
N GLY A 184 2.92 5.66 28.49
CA GLY A 184 2.35 6.22 27.27
C GLY A 184 3.12 7.38 26.65
N LEU A 185 4.37 7.63 27.08
CA LEU A 185 5.19 8.72 26.55
C LEU A 185 5.39 8.60 25.03
N GLN A 186 5.77 7.42 24.56
CA GLN A 186 5.92 7.13 23.13
C GLN A 186 4.61 7.31 22.34
N ALA A 187 3.47 6.92 22.90
CA ALA A 187 2.16 7.10 22.24
C ALA A 187 1.78 8.59 22.11
N ARG A 188 2.13 9.41 23.11
CA ARG A 188 1.94 10.87 23.06
C ARG A 188 2.85 11.52 22.03
N LEU A 189 4.11 11.13 21.99
CA LEU A 189 5.08 11.57 20.98
C LEU A 189 4.57 11.29 19.56
N MET A 190 4.17 10.04 19.27
CA MET A 190 3.62 9.65 17.97
C MET A 190 2.36 10.45 17.62
N SER A 191 1.47 10.67 18.59
CA SER A 191 0.24 11.44 18.37
C SER A 191 0.52 12.90 18.01
N GLN A 192 1.51 13.52 18.65
CA GLN A 192 1.92 14.89 18.38
C GLN A 192 2.63 15.01 17.03
N ALA A 193 3.57 14.11 16.74
CA ALA A 193 4.32 14.10 15.49
C ALA A 193 3.41 13.87 14.29
N LEU A 194 2.55 12.86 14.32
CA LEU A 194 1.64 12.57 13.20
C LEU A 194 0.64 13.70 12.95
N ARG A 195 0.20 14.40 13.99
CA ARG A 195 -0.66 15.59 13.85
C ARG A 195 0.02 16.72 13.07
N LYS A 196 1.32 16.93 13.30
CA LYS A 196 2.13 17.92 12.57
C LYS A 196 2.47 17.44 11.15
N LEU A 197 2.92 16.20 11.03
CA LEU A 197 3.43 15.60 9.80
C LEU A 197 2.36 15.42 8.73
N SER A 198 1.14 15.00 9.10
CA SER A 198 0.13 14.58 8.11
C SER A 198 -0.20 15.64 7.05
N GLY A 199 -0.29 16.91 7.47
CA GLY A 199 -0.52 18.02 6.55
C GLY A 199 0.68 18.32 5.65
N ALA A 200 1.91 18.19 6.17
CA ALA A 200 3.13 18.40 5.40
C ALA A 200 3.39 17.25 4.41
N ILE A 201 3.13 16.01 4.83
CA ILE A 201 3.23 14.80 4.00
C ILE A 201 2.29 14.92 2.79
N ASN A 202 1.04 15.35 3.00
CA ASN A 202 0.09 15.48 1.90
C ASN A 202 0.54 16.54 0.85
N LYS A 203 1.10 17.66 1.30
CA LYS A 203 1.56 18.75 0.41
C LYS A 203 2.82 18.40 -0.37
N SER A 204 3.76 17.71 0.27
CA SER A 204 5.06 17.34 -0.30
C SER A 204 5.00 16.15 -1.27
N ARG A 205 3.89 15.41 -1.28
CA ARG A 205 3.75 14.14 -2.03
C ARG A 205 4.74 13.04 -1.59
N THR A 206 5.44 13.21 -0.47
CA THR A 206 6.32 12.18 0.12
C THR A 206 5.49 11.00 0.65
N VAL A 207 5.92 9.78 0.39
CA VAL A 207 5.42 8.57 1.07
C VAL A 207 6.21 8.39 2.35
N VAL A 208 5.55 8.38 3.50
CA VAL A 208 6.22 8.13 4.79
C VAL A 208 5.81 6.77 5.32
N ILE A 209 6.79 5.87 5.44
CA ILE A 209 6.62 4.47 5.81
C ILE A 209 7.13 4.28 7.23
N PHE A 210 6.25 3.86 8.13
CA PHE A 210 6.60 3.44 9.46
C PHE A 210 6.69 1.91 9.51
N LEU A 211 7.87 1.39 9.83
CA LEU A 211 8.03 -0.01 10.17
C LEU A 211 7.66 -0.19 11.64
N ASN A 212 6.92 -1.26 11.95
CA ASN A 212 6.45 -1.50 13.31
C ASN A 212 6.49 -2.98 13.67
N GLN A 213 6.55 -3.23 14.97
CA GLN A 213 6.61 -4.57 15.53
C GLN A 213 5.24 -4.95 16.10
N ILE A 214 4.96 -6.25 16.13
CA ILE A 214 3.80 -6.79 16.84
C ILE A 214 4.15 -6.92 18.34
N ARG A 215 3.19 -6.57 19.19
CA ARG A 215 3.18 -6.79 20.65
C ARG A 215 1.87 -7.45 21.03
N MET A 216 1.82 -8.08 22.20
CA MET A 216 0.58 -8.67 22.73
C MET A 216 0.00 -7.77 23.82
N LYS A 217 -1.29 -7.45 23.74
CA LYS A 217 -2.03 -6.83 24.85
C LYS A 217 -2.36 -7.90 25.87
N ILE A 218 -1.87 -7.71 27.10
CA ILE A 218 -2.20 -8.58 28.23
C ILE A 218 -3.68 -8.39 28.61
N GLY A 219 -4.38 -9.47 28.94
CA GLY A 219 -5.74 -9.42 29.45
C GLY A 219 -6.86 -9.42 28.40
N VAL A 220 -6.55 -9.64 27.12
CA VAL A 220 -7.56 -9.80 26.06
C VAL A 220 -8.13 -11.23 26.11
N MET A 221 -9.40 -11.37 26.51
CA MET A 221 -10.11 -12.66 26.55
C MET A 221 -10.85 -13.00 25.25
N PHE A 222 -11.10 -12.02 24.39
CA PHE A 222 -11.84 -12.19 23.13
C PHE A 222 -11.21 -11.37 21.99
N GLY A 223 -11.11 -11.95 20.80
CA GLY A 223 -10.46 -11.33 19.64
C GLY A 223 -8.94 -11.56 19.57
N SER A 224 -8.27 -10.85 18.67
CA SER A 224 -6.80 -10.95 18.54
C SER A 224 -6.10 -10.13 19.64
N PRO A 225 -5.14 -10.70 20.38
CA PRO A 225 -4.35 -9.96 21.37
C PRO A 225 -3.25 -9.10 20.72
N GLU A 226 -3.03 -9.21 19.41
CA GLU A 226 -1.96 -8.49 18.72
C GLU A 226 -2.24 -6.98 18.61
N THR A 227 -1.22 -6.18 18.88
CA THR A 227 -1.20 -4.73 18.70
C THR A 227 0.15 -4.28 18.13
N THR A 228 0.23 -3.02 17.70
CA THR A 228 1.47 -2.39 17.29
C THR A 228 1.93 -1.34 18.32
N THR A 229 3.22 -1.02 18.31
CA THR A 229 3.85 -0.04 19.22
C THR A 229 3.53 1.40 18.79
N GLY A 230 3.69 2.37 19.70
CA GLY A 230 3.44 3.80 19.40
C GLY A 230 1.99 4.26 19.57
N GLY A 231 1.15 3.45 20.21
CA GLY A 231 -0.26 3.78 20.48
C GLY A 231 -1.17 3.66 19.25
N GLU A 232 -2.36 4.25 19.33
CA GLU A 232 -3.38 4.11 18.28
C GLU A 232 -3.25 5.15 17.15
N ALA A 233 -2.50 6.24 17.37
CA ALA A 233 -2.41 7.36 16.43
C ALA A 233 -1.97 6.90 15.02
N LEU A 234 -0.89 6.13 14.92
CA LEU A 234 -0.39 5.63 13.64
C LEU A 234 -1.45 4.83 12.89
N LYS A 235 -2.27 4.05 13.59
CA LYS A 235 -3.36 3.27 12.96
C LYS A 235 -4.41 4.17 12.31
N PHE A 236 -4.72 5.33 12.90
CA PHE A 236 -5.70 6.28 12.36
C PHE A 236 -5.13 7.10 11.20
N TYR A 237 -3.92 7.62 11.36
CA TYR A 237 -3.24 8.47 10.37
C TYR A 237 -2.80 7.69 9.13
N SER A 238 -2.40 6.43 9.28
CA SER A 238 -2.02 5.59 8.14
C SER A 238 -3.16 5.47 7.12
N SER A 239 -2.87 5.71 5.85
CA SER A 239 -3.79 5.47 4.74
C SER A 239 -3.78 4.02 4.32
N VAL A 240 -2.61 3.38 4.38
CA VAL A 240 -2.44 1.95 4.13
C VAL A 240 -1.76 1.32 5.32
N ARG A 241 -2.25 0.16 5.75
CA ARG A 241 -1.60 -0.67 6.78
C ARG A 241 -1.44 -2.08 6.24
N MET A 242 -0.23 -2.62 6.34
CA MET A 242 0.15 -3.92 5.81
C MET A 242 0.69 -4.81 6.93
N ASP A 243 0.07 -5.98 7.09
CA ASP A 243 0.55 -7.07 7.96
C ASP A 243 1.38 -8.04 7.11
N ILE A 244 2.70 -8.03 7.31
CA ILE A 244 3.63 -8.93 6.61
C ILE A 244 4.08 -10.07 7.52
N ARG A 245 3.91 -11.31 7.04
CA ARG A 245 4.28 -12.54 7.76
C ARG A 245 5.04 -13.49 6.85
N ARG A 246 6.06 -14.15 7.41
CA ARG A 246 6.67 -15.32 6.79
C ARG A 246 5.69 -16.50 6.90
N ILE A 247 5.35 -17.12 5.77
CA ILE A 247 4.44 -18.26 5.71
C ILE A 247 5.17 -19.57 5.40
N GLU A 248 6.31 -19.51 4.71
CA GLU A 248 7.10 -20.69 4.35
C GLU A 248 8.59 -20.37 4.33
N THR A 249 9.43 -21.36 4.62
CA THR A 249 10.89 -21.26 4.45
C THR A 249 11.29 -21.99 3.18
N LEU A 250 11.97 -21.29 2.28
CA LEU A 250 12.42 -21.85 0.99
C LEU A 250 13.78 -22.50 1.18
N LYS A 251 13.93 -23.74 0.67
CA LYS A 251 15.16 -24.53 0.79
C LYS A 251 15.65 -25.04 -0.56
N SER A 252 16.96 -25.10 -0.73
CA SER A 252 17.63 -25.85 -1.79
C SER A 252 18.48 -26.94 -1.14
N GLY A 253 18.04 -28.20 -1.28
CA GLY A 253 18.61 -29.30 -0.50
C GLY A 253 18.44 -29.07 1.01
N GLN A 254 19.55 -28.93 1.74
CA GLN A 254 19.54 -28.64 3.18
C GLN A 254 19.67 -27.14 3.53
N GLU A 255 20.03 -26.30 2.56
CA GLU A 255 20.28 -24.88 2.78
C GLU A 255 18.99 -24.06 2.70
N THR A 256 18.81 -23.12 3.63
CA THR A 256 17.72 -22.13 3.57
C THR A 256 18.12 -21.00 2.61
N ILE A 257 17.41 -20.88 1.50
CA ILE A 257 17.71 -19.89 0.44
C ILE A 257 16.83 -18.64 0.52
N GLY A 258 15.78 -18.68 1.32
CA GLY A 258 14.86 -17.56 1.49
C GLY A 258 13.57 -17.95 2.21
N SER A 259 12.53 -17.17 2.00
CA SER A 259 11.22 -17.41 2.59
C SER A 259 10.09 -16.88 1.72
N ARG A 260 8.96 -17.58 1.72
CA ARG A 260 7.72 -17.05 1.15
C ARG A 260 7.04 -16.19 2.20
N SER A 261 6.75 -14.95 1.84
CA SER A 261 6.08 -13.97 2.70
C SER A 261 4.69 -13.64 2.15
N ARG A 262 3.75 -13.46 3.06
CA ARG A 262 2.39 -12.98 2.77
C ARG A 262 2.21 -11.60 3.37
N VAL A 263 1.71 -10.67 2.58
CA VAL A 263 1.31 -9.33 3.00
C VAL A 263 -0.20 -9.21 2.92
N LYS A 264 -0.85 -8.87 4.02
CA LYS A 264 -2.29 -8.55 4.06
C LYS A 264 -2.50 -7.05 4.22
N VAL A 265 -3.26 -6.45 3.31
CA VAL A 265 -3.61 -5.01 3.37
C VAL A 265 -4.76 -4.82 4.35
N ILE A 266 -4.47 -4.71 5.65
CA ILE A 266 -5.50 -4.63 6.70
C ILE A 266 -6.22 -3.28 6.79
N LYS A 267 -5.67 -2.23 6.16
CA LYS A 267 -6.31 -0.93 5.98
C LYS A 267 -5.91 -0.36 4.64
N ASN A 268 -6.87 0.19 3.91
CA ASN A 268 -6.64 0.87 2.65
C ASN A 268 -7.68 1.99 2.50
N LYS A 269 -7.23 3.24 2.38
CA LYS A 269 -8.09 4.44 2.18
C LYS A 269 -8.22 4.84 0.71
N VAL A 270 -7.53 4.17 -0.20
CA VAL A 270 -7.49 4.54 -1.63
C VAL A 270 -8.05 3.46 -2.55
N ALA A 271 -8.24 2.25 -2.04
CA ALA A 271 -8.87 1.12 -2.71
C ALA A 271 -9.44 0.14 -1.66
N PRO A 272 -10.20 -0.90 -2.08
CA PRO A 272 -10.74 -1.88 -1.14
C PRO A 272 -9.65 -2.56 -0.29
N PRO A 273 -9.82 -2.63 1.04
CA PRO A 273 -8.88 -3.32 1.94
C PRO A 273 -9.04 -4.85 1.90
N PHE A 274 -8.23 -5.53 2.71
CA PHE A 274 -8.23 -6.97 3.01
C PHE A 274 -7.78 -7.91 1.90
N ARG A 275 -7.34 -7.37 0.76
CA ARG A 275 -6.57 -8.13 -0.22
C ARG A 275 -5.23 -8.57 0.36
N GLN A 276 -4.68 -9.63 -0.21
CA GLN A 276 -3.41 -10.21 0.19
C GLN A 276 -2.52 -10.45 -1.03
N ALA A 277 -1.22 -10.43 -0.80
CA ALA A 277 -0.20 -10.73 -1.80
C ALA A 277 0.81 -11.69 -1.21
N GLU A 278 1.36 -12.57 -2.05
CA GLU A 278 2.44 -13.47 -1.68
C GLU A 278 3.61 -13.32 -2.64
N PHE A 279 4.82 -13.40 -2.11
CA PHE A 279 6.05 -13.36 -2.88
C PHE A 279 7.20 -13.99 -2.11
N ASP A 280 8.23 -14.40 -2.84
CA ASP A 280 9.45 -14.95 -2.27
C ASP A 280 10.42 -13.82 -1.93
N ILE A 281 10.98 -13.87 -0.72
CA ILE A 281 12.11 -13.06 -0.27
C ILE A 281 13.33 -13.98 -0.20
N MET A 282 14.29 -13.74 -1.09
CA MET A 282 15.53 -14.49 -1.22
C MET A 282 16.65 -13.84 -0.43
N ASN A 283 17.54 -14.64 0.17
CA ASN A 283 18.63 -14.13 1.01
C ASN A 283 19.66 -13.29 0.23
N ASN A 284 19.75 -13.47 -1.09
CA ASN A 284 20.75 -12.86 -1.95
C ASN A 284 20.23 -11.70 -2.83
N GLU A 285 18.91 -11.63 -3.11
CA GLU A 285 18.31 -10.64 -4.02
C GLU A 285 17.11 -9.89 -3.42
N GLY A 286 16.65 -10.23 -2.21
CA GLY A 286 15.40 -9.70 -1.67
C GLY A 286 14.19 -10.28 -2.38
N ILE A 287 13.18 -9.46 -2.67
CA ILE A 287 11.96 -9.89 -3.34
C ILE A 287 12.28 -10.38 -4.75
N SER A 288 11.94 -11.64 -5.04
CA SER A 288 12.18 -12.24 -6.35
C SER A 288 11.20 -11.69 -7.40
N ARG A 289 11.62 -10.69 -8.17
CA ARG A 289 10.78 -10.08 -9.24
C ARG A 289 10.25 -11.14 -10.22
N ALA A 290 11.14 -11.99 -10.75
CA ALA A 290 10.77 -13.03 -11.71
C ALA A 290 9.82 -14.08 -11.09
N GLY A 291 10.04 -14.47 -9.84
CA GLY A 291 9.14 -15.39 -9.13
C GLY A 291 7.77 -14.79 -8.90
N ASN A 292 7.72 -13.54 -8.47
CA ASN A 292 6.46 -12.85 -8.23
C ASN A 292 5.66 -12.61 -9.52
N LEU A 293 6.35 -12.20 -10.59
CA LEU A 293 5.74 -12.03 -11.91
C LEU A 293 5.18 -13.34 -12.45
N LEU A 294 5.94 -14.44 -12.37
CA LEU A 294 5.49 -15.76 -12.83
C LEU A 294 4.26 -16.23 -12.09
N ASP A 295 4.25 -16.14 -10.75
CA ASP A 295 3.14 -16.59 -9.92
C ASP A 295 1.85 -15.80 -10.26
N VAL A 296 1.95 -14.48 -10.42
CA VAL A 296 0.81 -13.63 -10.80
C VAL A 296 0.36 -13.88 -12.24
N ALA A 297 1.29 -14.04 -13.17
CA ALA A 297 0.98 -14.33 -14.58
C ALA A 297 0.22 -15.65 -14.74
N VAL A 298 0.53 -16.65 -13.91
CA VAL A 298 -0.17 -17.93 -13.89
C VAL A 298 -1.56 -17.80 -13.27
N GLU A 299 -1.68 -17.07 -12.16
CA GLU A 299 -2.97 -16.79 -11.54
C GLU A 299 -3.92 -16.04 -12.50
N MET A 300 -3.36 -15.18 -13.35
CA MET A 300 -4.10 -14.39 -14.34
C MET A 300 -4.25 -15.06 -15.70
N GLU A 301 -3.82 -16.31 -15.83
CA GLU A 301 -3.87 -17.10 -17.07
C GLU A 301 -3.12 -16.48 -18.26
N VAL A 302 -2.22 -15.50 -18.01
CA VAL A 302 -1.29 -14.96 -19.00
C VAL A 302 -0.24 -16.01 -19.34
N ILE A 303 0.26 -16.73 -18.33
CA ILE A 303 1.14 -17.89 -18.48
C ILE A 303 0.33 -19.15 -18.20
N ARG A 304 0.28 -20.06 -19.18
CA ARG A 304 -0.38 -21.36 -19.03
C ARG A 304 0.57 -22.37 -18.38
N LYS A 305 0.08 -23.09 -17.37
CA LYS A 305 0.78 -24.23 -16.77
C LYS A 305 0.17 -25.54 -17.25
N SER A 306 0.99 -26.45 -17.80
CA SER A 306 0.58 -27.81 -18.18
C SER A 306 1.51 -28.83 -17.52
N GLY A 307 1.01 -29.50 -16.48
CA GLY A 307 1.85 -30.34 -15.61
C GLY A 307 2.98 -29.53 -14.96
N ALA A 308 4.22 -29.88 -15.27
CA ALA A 308 5.41 -29.16 -14.80
C ALA A 308 5.85 -28.02 -15.74
N TRP A 309 5.27 -27.88 -16.93
CA TRP A 309 5.72 -26.93 -17.95
C TRP A 309 4.94 -25.61 -17.91
N PHE A 310 5.65 -24.50 -18.16
CA PHE A 310 5.11 -23.15 -18.26
C PHE A 310 5.21 -22.63 -19.70
N TYR A 311 4.13 -22.01 -20.18
CA TYR A 311 4.00 -21.56 -21.56
C TYR A 311 3.46 -20.13 -21.63
N LEU A 312 3.99 -19.34 -22.57
CA LEU A 312 3.41 -18.05 -22.98
C LEU A 312 2.95 -18.19 -24.43
N GLY A 313 1.64 -18.27 -24.66
CA GLY A 313 1.12 -18.68 -25.97
C GLY A 313 1.61 -20.08 -26.33
N GLU A 314 2.39 -20.19 -27.42
CA GLU A 314 3.02 -21.45 -27.85
C GLU A 314 4.45 -21.64 -27.33
N ASP A 315 5.07 -20.57 -26.82
CA ASP A 315 6.46 -20.57 -26.38
C ASP A 315 6.64 -21.26 -25.02
N ARG A 316 7.68 -22.10 -24.91
CA ARG A 316 8.03 -22.80 -23.68
C ARG A 316 8.97 -21.96 -22.83
N LEU A 317 8.51 -21.54 -21.66
CA LEU A 317 9.31 -20.78 -20.69
C LEU A 317 10.23 -21.70 -19.86
N GLY A 318 9.82 -22.95 -19.62
CA GLY A 318 10.65 -23.92 -18.91
C GLY A 318 9.86 -25.00 -18.17
N GLN A 319 10.57 -26.05 -17.76
CA GLN A 319 10.04 -27.13 -16.92
C GLN A 319 10.35 -26.84 -15.45
N GLY A 320 9.31 -26.66 -14.64
CA GLY A 320 9.42 -26.31 -13.23
C GLY A 320 9.56 -24.81 -12.99
N ARG A 321 9.14 -24.37 -11.80
CA ARG A 321 9.07 -22.95 -11.42
C ARG A 321 10.43 -22.26 -11.47
N GLU A 322 11.49 -22.92 -11.00
CA GLU A 322 12.83 -22.31 -10.97
C GLU A 322 13.42 -22.10 -12.37
N ASN A 323 13.20 -23.01 -13.31
CA ASN A 323 13.65 -22.83 -14.69
C ASN A 323 12.87 -21.72 -15.40
N ALA A 324 11.54 -21.64 -15.18
CA ALA A 324 10.74 -20.54 -15.72
C ALA A 324 11.14 -19.18 -15.12
N LYS A 325 11.46 -19.12 -13.82
CA LYS A 325 12.02 -17.93 -13.17
C LYS A 325 13.35 -17.52 -13.81
N GLN A 326 14.24 -18.47 -14.03
CA GLN A 326 15.53 -18.22 -14.66
C GLN A 326 15.37 -17.68 -16.08
N PHE A 327 14.48 -18.28 -16.88
CA PHE A 327 14.15 -17.80 -18.21
C PHE A 327 13.67 -16.35 -18.23
N LEU A 328 12.78 -15.96 -17.31
CA LEU A 328 12.30 -14.58 -17.19
C LEU A 328 13.41 -13.61 -16.75
N ARG A 329 14.36 -14.06 -15.90
CA ARG A 329 15.53 -13.23 -15.54
C ARG A 329 16.45 -12.99 -16.74
N GLU A 330 16.65 -14.00 -17.58
CA GLU A 330 17.49 -13.92 -18.78
C GLU A 330 16.83 -13.12 -19.91
N ASN A 331 15.51 -12.96 -19.89
CA ASN A 331 14.72 -12.26 -20.91
C ASN A 331 13.95 -11.08 -20.31
N PRO A 332 14.61 -9.99 -19.88
CA PRO A 332 13.96 -8.87 -19.19
C PRO A 332 12.90 -8.16 -20.05
N ALA A 333 13.12 -8.03 -21.35
CA ALA A 333 12.13 -7.42 -22.26
C ALA A 333 10.81 -8.20 -22.27
N LEU A 334 10.87 -9.53 -22.18
CA LEU A 334 9.69 -10.37 -22.09
C LEU A 334 9.00 -10.24 -20.73
N ALA A 335 9.79 -10.20 -19.65
CA ALA A 335 9.26 -9.97 -18.30
C ALA A 335 8.52 -8.63 -18.22
N ASP A 336 9.04 -7.57 -18.83
CA ASP A 336 8.41 -6.26 -18.87
C ASP A 336 7.11 -6.27 -19.71
N GLU A 337 7.06 -7.03 -20.80
CA GLU A 337 5.83 -7.23 -21.58
C GLU A 337 4.75 -7.94 -20.76
N ILE A 338 5.10 -9.04 -20.09
CA ILE A 338 4.18 -9.79 -19.21
C ILE A 338 3.67 -8.88 -18.08
N GLU A 339 4.55 -8.10 -17.46
CA GLU A 339 4.16 -7.15 -16.43
C GLU A 339 3.17 -6.11 -16.97
N ARG A 340 3.39 -5.59 -18.18
CA ARG A 340 2.47 -4.63 -18.81
C ARG A 340 1.08 -5.24 -19.04
N LEU A 341 1.02 -6.47 -19.55
CA LEU A 341 -0.24 -7.20 -19.76
C LEU A 341 -1.01 -7.41 -18.45
N ILE A 342 -0.29 -7.81 -17.39
CA ILE A 342 -0.86 -7.97 -16.05
C ILE A 342 -1.44 -6.65 -15.53
N ARG A 343 -0.68 -5.55 -15.64
CA ARG A 343 -1.11 -4.23 -15.17
C ARG A 343 -2.34 -3.75 -15.93
N ALA A 344 -2.38 -3.89 -17.26
CA ALA A 344 -3.55 -3.53 -18.06
C ALA A 344 -4.83 -4.29 -17.66
N GLN A 345 -4.74 -5.58 -17.33
CA GLN A 345 -5.92 -6.37 -16.97
C GLN A 345 -6.50 -6.04 -15.57
N LYS A 346 -5.67 -5.57 -14.62
CA LYS A 346 -6.06 -5.38 -13.21
C LYS A 346 -6.10 -3.94 -12.72
N LEU A 347 -5.30 -3.04 -13.29
CA LEU A 347 -5.16 -1.66 -12.83
C LEU A 347 -5.90 -0.65 -13.72
N ASP A 348 -6.17 -0.98 -14.99
CA ASP A 348 -6.94 -0.12 -15.92
C ASP A 348 -8.44 -0.43 -15.93
N ARG A 349 -8.96 -1.17 -14.95
CA ARG A 349 -10.42 -1.25 -14.79
C ARG A 349 -10.92 0.06 -14.21
N GLU A 350 -11.55 0.88 -15.06
CA GLU A 350 -12.46 1.96 -14.67
C GLU A 350 -13.36 1.50 -13.51
N PRO A 351 -13.74 2.40 -12.58
CA PRO A 351 -14.56 2.04 -11.43
C PRO A 351 -15.81 1.29 -11.88
N ALA A 352 -15.93 0.06 -11.37
CA ALA A 352 -16.98 -0.88 -11.73
C ALA A 352 -18.36 -0.24 -11.72
N ASN A 353 -18.88 0.00 -12.92
CA ASN A 353 -20.30 0.23 -13.15
C ASN A 353 -20.80 -0.88 -14.09
N GLU A 354 -20.76 -2.13 -13.60
CA GLU A 354 -21.44 -3.24 -14.26
C GLU A 354 -22.05 -4.16 -13.18
N ALA A 355 -23.22 -3.75 -12.68
CA ALA A 355 -24.27 -4.73 -12.45
C ALA A 355 -24.88 -5.03 -13.83
N LYS A 356 -24.32 -6.00 -14.55
CA LYS A 356 -25.02 -6.61 -15.69
C LYS A 356 -26.09 -7.52 -15.11
N THR A 357 -27.31 -7.01 -15.07
CA THR A 357 -28.51 -7.83 -14.96
C THR A 357 -28.66 -8.55 -16.30
N GLU A 358 -28.26 -9.82 -16.34
CA GLU A 358 -28.74 -10.76 -17.34
C GLU A 358 -30.25 -10.93 -17.10
N ASN A 359 -31.07 -10.23 -17.89
CA ASN A 359 -32.42 -10.66 -18.17
C ASN A 359 -32.44 -11.11 -19.63
N GLU A 360 -32.39 -12.42 -19.81
CA GLU A 360 -32.67 -13.10 -21.07
C GLU A 360 -34.09 -12.75 -21.54
N ASN A 361 -34.20 -11.83 -22.50
CA ASN A 361 -35.37 -11.76 -23.36
C ASN A 361 -35.23 -12.84 -24.44
N ASN A 362 -35.66 -14.05 -24.11
CA ASN A 362 -35.84 -15.12 -25.09
C ASN A 362 -37.33 -15.22 -25.46
N ASN A 363 -37.79 -14.34 -26.35
CA ASN A 363 -39.04 -14.53 -27.09
C ASN A 363 -38.69 -14.58 -28.57
N GLY A 364 -38.31 -15.79 -29.02
CA GLY A 364 -38.31 -16.13 -30.43
C GLY A 364 -39.74 -16.29 -30.93
N GLU A 365 -40.15 -15.43 -31.86
CA GLU A 365 -41.28 -15.68 -32.73
C GLU A 365 -40.90 -16.72 -33.79
N GLY A 366 -41.76 -17.71 -34.02
CA GLY A 366 -41.90 -18.31 -35.36
C GLY A 366 -41.95 -19.83 -35.45
N LEU A 367 -43.18 -20.34 -35.63
CA LEU A 367 -43.59 -21.38 -36.58
C LEU A 367 -43.24 -22.85 -36.24
N PHE A 368 -44.26 -23.69 -36.01
CA PHE A 368 -44.87 -24.60 -37.00
C PHE A 368 -46.19 -25.21 -36.44
N GLU A 369 -47.20 -25.29 -37.31
CA GLU A 369 -48.49 -25.97 -37.15
C GLU A 369 -48.33 -27.51 -37.25
N GLU A 370 -49.04 -28.26 -36.40
CA GLU A 370 -50.12 -29.24 -36.71
C GLU A 370 -50.64 -29.90 -35.42
#